data_AF-A0A929X6E0-F1
#
_entry.id   AF-A0A929X6E0-F1
#
_cell.length_a   1.000
_cell.length_b   1.000
_cell.length_c   1.000
_cell.angle_alpha   90.00
_cell.angle_beta   90.00
_cell.angle_gamma   90.00
#
_symmetry.space_group_name_H-M   'P 1'
#
loop_
_entity.id
_entity.type
_entity.pdbx_description
1 polymer ?
#
loop_
_entity_poly.entity_id
_entity_poly.type
_entity_poly.pdbx_seq_one_letter_code
_entity_poly.pdbx_strand_id
1 'polypeptide(L)'
;MKNYFGKRLIYFIIQIIILIVVVVVLKVNKGFNKYNNTNYNNMTQEQRQAEAQRRLLDIVGKYRKTQLEEFYKEANTRDWAAVEDVNIRSKFYKIVLDIYKNEKLDKQEKAFLSGFIEGILEYDENIDDAKDLKLEMQNAIK
;
A
#
# COMPACT_ATOMS: atom_id res chain seq x y z
N MET A 1 27.66 9.77 9.01
CA MET A 1 27.32 8.45 8.44
C MET A 1 25.81 8.44 8.22
N LYS A 2 25.36 8.34 6.96
CA LYS A 2 23.93 8.42 6.62
C LYS A 2 23.18 7.23 7.23
N ASN A 3 21.97 7.46 7.72
CA ASN A 3 21.06 6.51 8.40
C ASN A 3 20.70 5.27 7.53
N TYR A 4 21.67 4.39 7.26
CA TYR A 4 21.43 3.14 6.54
C TYR A 4 20.55 2.16 7.33
N PHE A 5 20.52 2.29 8.66
CA PHE A 5 19.69 1.44 9.54
C PHE A 5 18.20 1.80 9.47
N GLY A 6 17.85 3.10 9.56
CA GLY A 6 16.45 3.53 9.47
C GLY A 6 15.82 3.22 8.11
N LYS A 7 16.60 3.42 7.04
CA LYS A 7 16.21 3.13 5.65
C LYS A 7 15.89 1.64 5.43
N ARG A 8 16.66 0.74 6.06
CA ARG A 8 16.39 -0.71 6.03
C ARG A 8 15.14 -1.07 6.84
N LEU A 9 14.96 -0.51 8.03
CA LEU A 9 13.82 -0.83 8.92
C LEU A 9 12.48 -0.43 8.30
N ILE A 10 12.37 0.78 7.72
CA ILE A 10 11.16 1.26 7.05
C ILE A 10 10.83 0.37 5.83
N TYR A 11 11.85 -0.01 5.06
CA TYR A 11 11.67 -0.91 3.93
C TYR A 11 11.13 -2.28 4.38
N PHE A 12 11.64 -2.84 5.49
CA PHE A 12 11.13 -4.08 6.07
C PHE A 12 9.66 -3.97 6.53
N ILE A 13 9.27 -2.86 7.14
CA ILE A 13 7.88 -2.61 7.53
C ILE A 13 6.96 -2.61 6.32
N ILE A 14 7.32 -1.87 5.26
CA ILE A 14 6.52 -1.81 4.04
C ILE A 14 6.44 -3.17 3.35
N GLN A 15 7.52 -3.96 3.39
CA GLN A 15 7.51 -5.34 2.93
C GLN A 15 6.50 -6.23 3.66
N ILE A 16 6.28 -6.02 4.97
CA ILE A 16 5.27 -6.75 5.76
C ILE A 16 3.85 -6.33 5.37
N ILE A 17 3.61 -5.02 5.23
CA ILE A 17 2.31 -4.46 4.77
C ILE A 17 1.92 -5.09 3.43
N ILE A 18 2.86 -5.09 2.48
CA ILE A 18 2.66 -5.68 1.16
C ILE A 18 2.38 -7.20 1.24
N LEU A 19 3.06 -7.91 2.14
CA LEU A 19 2.85 -9.35 2.34
C LEU A 19 1.43 -9.66 2.83
N ILE A 20 0.85 -8.80 3.67
CA ILE A 20 -0.51 -8.97 4.17
C ILE A 20 -1.54 -8.67 3.09
N VAL A 21 -1.34 -7.62 2.29
CA VAL A 21 -2.16 -7.37 1.10
C VAL A 21 -2.23 -8.62 0.22
N VAL A 22 -1.09 -9.24 -0.04
CA VAL A 22 -1.01 -10.49 -0.82
C VAL A 22 -1.87 -11.59 -0.16
N VAL A 23 -1.76 -11.80 1.15
CA VAL A 23 -2.56 -12.80 1.88
C VAL A 23 -4.06 -12.50 1.82
N VAL A 24 -4.46 -11.23 2.01
CA VAL A 24 -5.87 -10.79 1.98
C VAL A 24 -6.46 -11.00 0.58
N VAL A 25 -5.75 -10.60 -0.48
CA VAL A 25 -6.16 -10.80 -1.87
C VAL A 25 -6.30 -12.30 -2.19
N LEU A 26 -5.36 -13.13 -1.74
CA LEU A 26 -5.44 -14.60 -1.88
C LEU A 26 -6.65 -15.19 -1.15
N LYS A 27 -6.98 -14.69 0.05
CA LYS A 27 -8.14 -15.15 0.83
C LYS A 27 -9.46 -14.76 0.17
N VAL A 28 -9.58 -13.53 -0.34
CA VAL A 28 -10.78 -13.06 -1.07
C VAL A 28 -10.95 -13.80 -2.40
N ASN A 29 -9.86 -14.27 -3.02
CA ASN A 29 -9.87 -15.07 -4.25
C ASN A 29 -10.36 -16.53 -4.09
N LYS A 30 -10.61 -17.05 -2.87
CA LYS A 30 -11.14 -18.41 -2.69
C LYS A 30 -12.53 -18.63 -3.32
N GLY A 31 -13.25 -17.55 -3.65
CA GLY A 31 -14.61 -17.62 -4.23
C GLY A 31 -14.73 -17.55 -5.75
N PHE A 32 -13.66 -17.24 -6.51
CA PHE A 32 -13.76 -16.98 -7.97
C PHE A 32 -12.53 -17.48 -8.74
N ASN A 33 -12.46 -18.80 -8.91
CA ASN A 33 -11.91 -19.58 -10.03
C ASN A 33 -10.64 -19.13 -10.83
N LYS A 34 -9.66 -20.06 -10.80
CA LYS A 34 -9.11 -20.79 -11.96
C LYS A 34 -8.10 -20.16 -12.93
N TYR A 35 -7.79 -18.86 -12.91
CA TYR A 35 -6.82 -18.32 -13.89
C TYR A 35 -5.48 -17.78 -13.39
N ASN A 36 -5.24 -17.62 -12.08
CA ASN A 36 -3.96 -17.01 -11.61
C ASN A 36 -3.26 -17.69 -10.42
N ASN A 37 -3.78 -18.81 -9.91
CA ASN A 37 -3.24 -19.44 -8.70
C ASN A 37 -1.90 -20.18 -8.95
N THR A 38 -1.69 -20.71 -10.15
CA THR A 38 -0.49 -21.48 -10.51
C THR A 38 0.77 -20.63 -10.67
N ASN A 39 0.66 -19.36 -11.11
CA ASN A 39 1.83 -18.48 -11.23
C ASN A 39 2.21 -17.84 -9.87
N TYR A 40 1.23 -17.48 -9.04
CA TYR A 40 1.49 -16.78 -7.77
C TYR A 40 2.16 -17.66 -6.70
N ASN A 41 1.85 -18.96 -6.67
CA ASN A 41 2.49 -19.91 -5.75
C ASN A 41 3.93 -20.26 -6.16
N ASN A 42 4.31 -20.00 -7.41
CA ASN A 42 5.66 -20.20 -7.93
C ASN A 42 6.51 -18.92 -7.90
N MET A 43 5.92 -17.79 -7.49
CA MET A 43 6.63 -16.51 -7.39
C MET A 43 7.45 -16.44 -6.10
N THR A 44 8.67 -15.91 -6.21
CA THR A 44 9.48 -15.58 -5.04
C THR A 44 8.80 -14.49 -4.20
N GLN A 45 9.23 -14.33 -2.96
CA GLN A 45 8.71 -13.27 -2.08
C GLN A 45 8.89 -11.88 -2.70
N GLU A 46 10.04 -11.61 -3.29
CA GLU A 46 10.35 -10.35 -3.98
C GLU A 46 9.41 -10.09 -5.17
N GLN A 47 9.13 -11.13 -5.98
CA GLN A 47 8.21 -11.01 -7.10
C GLN A 47 6.78 -10.68 -6.64
N ARG A 48 6.31 -11.30 -5.56
CA ARG A 48 4.98 -11.00 -4.98
C ARG A 48 4.91 -9.57 -4.44
N GLN A 49 6.00 -9.09 -3.85
CA GLN A 49 6.09 -7.71 -3.38
C GLN A 49 6.06 -6.70 -4.54
N ALA A 50 6.86 -6.93 -5.58
CA ALA A 50 6.88 -6.08 -6.77
C ALA A 50 5.51 -6.03 -7.47
N GLU A 51 4.82 -7.17 -7.57
CA GLU A 51 3.47 -7.25 -8.15
C GLU A 51 2.44 -6.48 -7.33
N ALA A 52 2.47 -6.60 -6.00
CA ALA A 52 1.56 -5.85 -5.14
C ALA A 52 1.87 -4.34 -5.16
N GLN A 53 3.14 -3.93 -5.16
CA GLN A 53 3.51 -2.51 -5.35
C GLN A 53 3.01 -1.98 -6.68
N ARG A 54 3.23 -2.74 -7.77
CA ARG A 54 2.73 -2.38 -9.09
C ARG A 54 1.21 -2.24 -9.09
N ARG A 55 0.50 -3.21 -8.52
CA ARG A 55 -0.97 -3.18 -8.46
C ARG A 55 -1.51 -2.00 -7.66
N LEU A 56 -0.85 -1.64 -6.56
CA LEU A 56 -1.18 -0.43 -5.80
C LEU A 56 -1.02 0.81 -6.67
N LEU A 57 0.11 0.94 -7.37
CA LEU A 57 0.39 2.08 -8.24
C LEU A 57 -0.53 2.13 -9.47
N ASP A 58 -0.93 0.99 -10.02
CA ASP A 58 -1.91 0.92 -11.11
C ASP A 58 -3.29 1.42 -10.65
N ILE A 59 -3.74 1.03 -9.44
CA ILE A 59 -4.99 1.53 -8.85
C ILE A 59 -4.90 3.04 -8.57
N VAL A 60 -3.82 3.48 -7.91
CA VAL A 60 -3.64 4.91 -7.60
C VAL A 60 -3.53 5.74 -8.89
N GLY A 61 -2.78 5.26 -9.89
CA GLY A 61 -2.65 5.91 -11.19
C GLY A 61 -3.95 5.96 -11.98
N LYS A 62 -4.82 4.95 -11.86
CA LYS A 62 -6.15 4.92 -12.47
C LYS A 62 -7.06 6.02 -11.92
N TYR A 63 -7.10 6.21 -10.59
CA TYR A 63 -8.06 7.12 -9.95
C TYR A 63 -7.51 8.51 -9.60
N ARG A 64 -6.20 8.65 -9.36
CA ARG A 64 -5.56 9.87 -8.85
C ARG A 64 -4.19 10.15 -9.50
N LYS A 65 -4.09 9.98 -10.83
CA LYS A 65 -2.84 10.19 -11.58
C LYS A 65 -2.12 11.51 -11.25
N THR A 66 -2.83 12.63 -11.28
CA THR A 66 -2.22 13.95 -11.03
C THR A 66 -1.65 14.07 -9.63
N GLN A 67 -2.39 13.63 -8.61
CA GLN A 67 -1.90 13.65 -7.22
C GLN A 67 -0.70 12.71 -7.03
N LEU A 68 -0.68 11.57 -7.73
CA LEU A 68 0.47 10.66 -7.70
C LEU A 68 1.73 11.31 -8.31
N GLU A 69 1.57 12.02 -9.43
CA GLU A 69 2.68 12.74 -10.07
C GLU A 69 3.19 13.91 -9.21
N GLU A 70 2.29 14.63 -8.54
CA GLU A 70 2.63 15.67 -7.57
C GLU A 70 3.38 15.12 -6.37
N PHE A 71 2.90 14.00 -5.82
CA PHE A 71 3.58 13.27 -4.75
C PHE A 71 5.02 12.90 -5.16
N TYR A 72 5.24 12.36 -6.36
CA TYR A 72 6.59 12.00 -6.81
C TYR A 72 7.53 13.19 -6.96
N LYS A 73 7.01 14.35 -7.36
CA LYS A 73 7.80 15.59 -7.41
C LYS A 73 8.23 16.03 -6.02
N GLU A 74 7.30 15.97 -5.06
CA GLU A 74 7.57 16.36 -3.67
C GLU A 74 8.52 15.36 -2.98
N ALA A 75 8.29 14.07 -3.15
CA ALA A 75 9.11 13.00 -2.59
C ALA A 75 10.51 12.90 -3.20
N ASN A 76 10.74 13.53 -4.36
CA ASN A 76 11.97 13.44 -5.16
C ASN A 76 12.38 11.98 -5.46
N THR A 77 11.39 11.09 -5.60
CA THR A 77 11.56 9.68 -5.97
C THR A 77 10.27 9.14 -6.57
N ARG A 78 10.38 8.12 -7.44
CA ARG A 78 9.23 7.35 -7.93
C ARG A 78 8.91 6.13 -7.07
N ASP A 79 9.79 5.81 -6.12
CA ASP A 79 9.58 4.75 -5.16
C ASP A 79 8.96 5.33 -3.88
N TRP A 80 7.63 5.26 -3.79
CA TRP A 80 6.89 5.74 -2.62
C TRP A 80 7.32 5.01 -1.33
N ALA A 81 7.74 3.75 -1.45
CA ALA A 81 8.13 2.94 -0.30
C ALA A 81 9.50 3.34 0.26
N ALA A 82 10.33 4.01 -0.54
CA ALA A 82 11.62 4.53 -0.10
C ALA A 82 11.53 5.90 0.59
N VAL A 83 10.34 6.49 0.70
CA VAL A 83 10.15 7.81 1.32
C VAL A 83 10.28 7.71 2.83
N GLU A 84 11.35 8.28 3.38
CA GLU A 84 11.63 8.25 4.83
C GLU A 84 10.80 9.27 5.60
N ASP A 85 10.57 10.45 5.03
CA ASP A 85 9.80 11.52 5.67
C ASP A 85 8.33 11.11 5.80
N VAL A 86 7.89 10.95 7.05
CA VAL A 86 6.54 10.53 7.41
C VAL A 86 5.49 11.52 6.93
N ASN A 87 5.78 12.83 6.91
CA ASN A 87 4.83 13.84 6.45
C ASN A 87 4.59 13.69 4.94
N ILE A 88 5.65 13.42 4.17
CA ILE A 88 5.54 13.17 2.73
C ILE A 88 4.88 11.81 2.49
N ARG A 89 5.31 10.75 3.17
CA ARG A 89 4.75 9.39 3.01
C ARG A 89 3.26 9.34 3.36
N SER A 90 2.84 10.04 4.41
CA SER A 90 1.44 10.16 4.82
C SER A 90 0.55 10.77 3.72
N LYS A 91 1.08 11.61 2.84
CA LYS A 91 0.33 12.11 1.68
C LYS A 91 -0.04 11.00 0.70
N PHE A 92 0.88 10.07 0.45
CA PHE A 92 0.58 8.89 -0.38
C PHE A 92 -0.49 8.02 0.25
N TYR A 93 -0.39 7.78 1.56
CA TYR A 93 -1.42 7.04 2.29
C TYR A 93 -2.79 7.73 2.24
N LYS A 94 -2.82 9.06 2.33
CA LYS A 94 -4.03 9.84 2.19
C LYS A 94 -4.66 9.71 0.81
N ILE A 95 -3.86 9.72 -0.27
CA ILE A 95 -4.34 9.46 -1.63
C ILE A 95 -5.03 8.09 -1.70
N VAL A 96 -4.40 7.05 -1.14
CA VAL A 96 -4.95 5.70 -1.12
C VAL A 96 -6.27 5.64 -0.34
N LEU A 97 -6.33 6.27 0.84
CA LEU A 97 -7.53 6.35 1.67
C LEU A 97 -8.67 7.10 0.95
N ASP A 98 -8.36 8.20 0.27
CA ASP A 98 -9.36 8.98 -0.46
C ASP A 98 -9.93 8.20 -1.65
N ILE A 99 -9.13 7.38 -2.32
CA ILE A 99 -9.61 6.43 -3.33
C ILE A 99 -10.56 5.41 -2.68
N TYR A 100 -10.11 4.78 -1.59
CA TYR A 100 -10.89 3.76 -0.89
C TYR A 100 -12.27 4.25 -0.45
N LYS A 101 -12.36 5.51 0.01
CA LYS A 101 -13.60 6.10 0.51
C LYS A 101 -14.54 6.60 -0.58
N ASN A 102 -13.98 7.21 -1.64
CA ASN A 102 -14.77 8.04 -2.55
C ASN A 102 -14.99 7.41 -3.93
N GLU A 103 -14.17 6.43 -4.32
CA GLU A 103 -14.27 5.82 -5.64
C GLU A 103 -15.18 4.60 -5.68
N LYS A 104 -15.79 4.37 -6.84
CA LYS A 104 -16.57 3.16 -7.11
C LYS A 104 -15.64 2.00 -7.47
N LEU A 105 -15.05 1.40 -6.44
CA LEU A 105 -14.11 0.29 -6.56
C LEU A 105 -14.81 -1.03 -6.87
N ASP A 106 -14.17 -1.87 -7.69
CA ASP A 106 -14.58 -3.26 -7.79
C ASP A 106 -14.22 -4.05 -6.51
N LYS A 107 -14.73 -5.28 -6.40
CA LYS A 107 -14.53 -6.12 -5.21
C LYS A 107 -13.05 -6.39 -4.92
N GLN A 108 -12.22 -6.53 -5.96
CA GLN A 108 -10.79 -6.82 -5.80
C GLN A 108 -10.01 -5.57 -5.42
N GLU A 109 -10.26 -4.45 -6.10
CA GLU A 109 -9.67 -3.15 -5.76
C GLU A 109 -10.00 -2.78 -4.31
N LYS A 110 -11.27 -2.91 -3.91
CA LYS A 110 -11.70 -2.62 -2.53
C LYS A 110 -11.00 -3.52 -1.51
N ALA A 111 -10.94 -4.83 -1.75
CA ALA A 111 -10.24 -5.76 -0.86
C ALA A 111 -8.73 -5.51 -0.79
N PHE A 112 -8.11 -5.18 -1.93
CA PHE A 112 -6.68 -4.89 -2.02
C PHE A 112 -6.34 -3.63 -1.21
N LEU A 113 -7.07 -2.53 -1.42
CA LEU A 113 -6.84 -1.28 -0.70
C LEU A 113 -7.18 -1.41 0.79
N SER A 114 -8.24 -2.15 1.15
CA SER A 114 -8.55 -2.47 2.55
C SER A 114 -7.38 -3.16 3.24
N GLY A 115 -6.83 -4.22 2.63
CA GLY A 115 -5.69 -4.94 3.19
C GLY A 115 -4.42 -4.08 3.27
N PHE A 116 -4.26 -3.10 2.38
CA PHE A 116 -3.14 -2.17 2.41
C PHE A 116 -3.26 -1.20 3.59
N ILE A 117 -4.45 -0.64 3.80
CA ILE A 117 -4.72 0.29 4.92
C ILE A 117 -4.63 -0.46 6.25
N GLU A 118 -5.15 -1.70 6.34
CA GLU A 118 -4.99 -2.57 7.51
C GLU A 118 -3.50 -2.80 7.83
N GLY A 119 -2.70 -3.12 6.82
CA GLY A 119 -1.26 -3.29 7.00
C GLY A 119 -0.59 -2.03 7.52
N ILE A 120 -0.93 -0.84 7.01
CA ILE A 120 -0.41 0.43 7.55
C ILE A 120 -0.74 0.55 9.04
N LEU A 121 -1.99 0.34 9.42
CA LEU A 121 -2.45 0.49 10.81
C LEU A 121 -1.78 -0.48 11.78
N GLU A 122 -1.42 -1.67 11.31
CA GLU A 122 -0.86 -2.73 12.15
C GLU A 122 0.68 -2.68 12.21
N TYR A 123 1.36 -2.24 11.15
CA TYR A 123 2.82 -2.39 11.04
C TYR A 123 3.60 -1.09 10.82
N ASP A 124 3.02 -0.01 10.29
CA ASP A 124 3.75 1.26 10.17
C ASP A 124 3.71 2.02 11.50
N GLU A 125 4.69 1.77 12.37
CA GLU A 125 4.83 2.46 13.66
C GLU A 125 4.84 4.00 13.51
N ASN A 126 5.30 4.51 12.37
CA ASN A 126 5.35 5.96 12.14
C ASN A 126 3.98 6.58 11.87
N ILE A 127 2.93 5.77 11.66
CA ILE A 127 1.56 6.28 11.50
C ILE A 127 1.05 6.96 12.77
N ASP A 128 1.67 6.69 13.93
CA ASP A 128 1.37 7.37 15.20
C ASP A 128 1.76 8.85 15.21
N ASP A 129 2.68 9.26 14.34
CA ASP A 129 3.03 10.68 14.13
C ASP A 129 1.97 11.41 13.29
N ALA A 130 1.15 10.67 12.53
CA ALA A 130 0.05 11.18 11.70
C ALA A 130 -1.32 10.78 12.29
N LYS A 131 -1.57 11.15 13.56
CA LYS A 131 -2.75 10.71 14.35
C LYS A 131 -4.10 10.89 13.67
N ASP A 132 -4.32 12.04 13.01
CA ASP A 132 -5.58 12.32 12.33
C ASP A 132 -5.81 11.36 11.16
N LEU A 133 -4.75 11.08 10.39
CA LEU A 133 -4.80 10.12 9.30
C LEU A 133 -5.02 8.70 9.81
N LYS A 134 -4.32 8.31 10.89
CA LYS A 134 -4.52 7.01 11.55
C LYS A 134 -5.98 6.80 11.94
N LEU A 135 -6.58 7.80 12.60
CA LEU A 135 -7.96 7.75 13.03
C LEU A 135 -8.93 7.67 11.83
N GLU A 136 -8.66 8.44 10.77
CA GLU A 136 -9.47 8.40 9.55
C GLU A 136 -9.44 7.02 8.88
N MET A 137 -8.27 6.39 8.80
CA MET A 137 -8.10 5.02 8.30
C MET A 137 -8.86 4.00 9.15
N GLN A 138 -8.72 4.07 10.47
CA GLN A 138 -9.43 3.19 11.40
C GLN A 138 -10.95 3.30 11.23
N ASN A 139 -11.47 4.51 11.01
CA ASN A 139 -12.89 4.71 10.80
C ASN A 139 -13.36 4.25 9.42
N ALA A 140 -12.49 4.21 8.42
CA ALA A 140 -12.84 3.76 7.08
C ALA A 140 -12.93 2.23 6.93
N ILE A 141 -12.18 1.47 7.74
CA ILE A 141 -12.14 -0.01 7.65
C ILE A 141 -13.13 -0.69 8.64
N LYS A 142 -13.74 0.07 9.55
CA LYS A 142 -14.83 -0.42 10.41
C LYS A 142 -16.06 -0.83 9.60
#